data_AF-A0A1D3TZB0-F1
#
_entry.id   AF-A0A1D3TZB0-F1
#
_cell.length_a   1.000
_cell.length_b   1.000
_cell.length_c   1.000
_cell.angle_alpha   90.00
_cell.angle_beta   90.00
_cell.angle_gamma   90.00
#
_symmetry.space_group_name_H-M   'P 1'
#
loop_
_entity.id
_entity.type
_entity.pdbx_description
1 polymer ?
#
loop_
_entity_poly.entity_id
_entity_poly.type
_entity_poly.pdbx_seq_one_letter_code
_entity_poly.pdbx_strand_id
1 'polypeptide(L)' 'MYQLISHLDHKMKESKLYDKYTMSQLLDKLDVIECFEDPGHSLRVGEILAKQQEIYETLNVPVPASS' A
#
# COMPACT_ATOMS: atom_id res chain seq x y z
N MET A 1 -7.81 8.56 -11.27
CA MET A 1 -6.34 8.51 -11.05
C MET A 1 -5.82 9.73 -10.28
N TYR A 2 -6.02 10.98 -10.74
CA TYR A 2 -5.50 12.18 -10.06
C TYR A 2 -6.00 12.42 -8.62
N GLN A 3 -7.27 12.09 -8.32
CA GLN A 3 -7.83 12.26 -6.97
C GLN A 3 -7.19 11.31 -5.94
N LEU A 4 -6.83 10.10 -6.36
CA LEU A 4 -6.16 9.10 -5.51
C LEU A 4 -4.75 9.57 -5.13
N ILE A 5 -3.97 10.02 -6.13
CA ILE A 5 -2.60 10.50 -5.93
C ILE A 5 -2.59 11.71 -4.99
N SER A 6 -3.50 12.66 -5.17
CA SER A 6 -3.58 13.85 -4.31
C SER A 6 -3.99 13.50 -2.88
N HIS A 7 -4.86 12.50 -2.70
CA HIS A 7 -5.26 12.02 -1.38
C HIS A 7 -4.11 11.29 -0.67
N LEU A 8 -3.39 10.42 -1.38
CA LEU A 8 -2.21 9.75 -0.87
C LEU A 8 -1.09 10.74 -0.54
N ASP A 9 -0.84 11.74 -1.37
CA ASP A 9 0.18 12.76 -1.13
C ASP A 9 -0.07 13.53 0.17
N HIS A 10 -1.33 13.92 0.40
CA HIS A 10 -1.74 14.56 1.64
C HIS A 10 -1.49 13.65 2.85
N LYS A 11 -1.95 12.39 2.76
CA LYS A 11 -1.78 11.41 3.84
C LYS A 11 -0.32 11.07 4.14
N MET A 12 0.52 10.98 3.11
CA MET A 12 1.95 10.74 3.26
C MET A 12 2.65 11.92 3.94
N LYS A 13 2.23 13.16 3.67
CA LYS A 13 2.74 14.37 4.36
C LYS A 13 2.32 14.39 5.83
N GLU A 14 1.06 14.12 6.12
CA GLU A 14 0.54 14.11 7.51
C GLU A 14 1.22 13.03 8.38
N SER A 15 1.48 11.87 7.78
CA SER A 15 2.03 10.71 8.49
C SER A 15 3.56 10.59 8.41
N LYS A 16 4.24 11.57 7.78
CA LYS A 16 5.69 11.55 7.50
C LYS A 16 6.15 10.30 6.74
N LEU A 17 5.26 9.70 5.95
CA LEU A 17 5.58 8.51 5.16
C LEU A 17 6.67 8.79 4.13
N TYR A 18 6.80 10.05 3.69
CA TYR A 18 7.85 10.50 2.79
C TYR A 18 9.28 10.33 3.32
N ASP A 19 9.45 10.23 4.65
CA ASP A 19 10.75 9.93 5.26
C ASP A 19 11.16 8.46 5.05
N LYS A 20 10.19 7.58 4.75
CA LYS A 20 10.38 6.13 4.57
C LYS A 20 10.22 5.69 3.11
N TYR A 21 9.30 6.30 2.37
CA TYR A 21 8.90 5.89 1.03
C TYR A 21 8.64 7.09 0.12
N THR A 22 9.06 6.99 -1.14
CA THR A 22 8.57 7.90 -2.20
C THR A 22 7.15 7.52 -2.63
N MET A 23 6.42 8.44 -3.25
CA MET A 23 5.08 8.17 -3.80
C MET A 23 5.10 6.96 -4.75
N SER A 24 6.10 6.86 -5.63
CA SER A 24 6.25 5.71 -6.53
C SER A 24 6.51 4.40 -5.79
N GLN A 25 7.32 4.40 -4.73
CA GLN A 25 7.55 3.20 -3.92
C GLN A 25 6.32 2.77 -3.11
N LEU A 26 5.51 3.73 -2.68
CA LEU A 26 4.22 3.44 -2.05
C LEU A 26 3.28 2.79 -3.07
N LEU A 27 3.16 3.37 -4.26
CA LEU A 27 2.32 2.84 -5.34
C LEU A 27 2.77 1.44 -5.77
N ASP A 28 4.08 1.21 -5.94
CA ASP A 28 4.63 -0.12 -6.27
C ASP A 28 4.23 -1.18 -5.24
N LYS A 29 4.24 -0.83 -3.93
CA LYS A 29 3.81 -1.74 -2.86
C LYS A 29 2.31 -2.00 -2.83
N LEU A 30 1.52 -1.04 -3.28
CA LEU A 30 0.07 -1.15 -3.38
C LEU A 30 -0.36 -1.90 -4.65
N ASP A 31 0.33 -1.69 -5.78
CA ASP A 31 0.09 -2.34 -7.08
C ASP A 31 0.37 -3.85 -7.01
N VAL A 32 1.35 -4.24 -6.20
CA VAL A 32 1.65 -5.64 -5.89
C VAL A 32 0.46 -6.35 -5.22
N ILE A 33 -0.45 -5.64 -4.53
CA ILE A 33 -1.69 -6.21 -3.94
C ILE A 33 -2.68 -6.67 -5.00
N GLU A 34 -2.91 -5.85 -6.03
CA GLU A 34 -3.85 -6.16 -7.13
C GLU A 34 -3.32 -7.29 -8.03
N CYS A 35 -2.01 -7.57 -8.00
CA CYS A 35 -1.38 -8.63 -8.80
C CYS A 35 -1.32 -10.00 -8.07
N PHE A 36 -1.65 -10.08 -6.78
CA PHE A 36 -1.71 -11.37 -6.05
C PHE A 36 -3.01 -12.16 -6.29
N GLU A 37 -3.96 -11.62 -7.04
CA GLU A 37 -5.08 -12.39 -7.60
C GLU A 37 -4.66 -13.20 -8.84
N ASP A 38 -3.41 -13.06 -9.33
CA ASP A 38 -2.95 -13.79 -10.51
C ASP A 38 -2.74 -15.30 -10.20
N PRO A 39 -3.40 -16.22 -10.93
CA PRO A 39 -3.55 -17.64 -10.58
C PRO A 39 -2.31 -18.51 -10.85
N GLY A 40 -1.11 -18.06 -10.47
CA GLY A 40 0.13 -18.77 -10.76
C GLY A 40 1.29 -18.61 -9.78
N HIS A 41 1.27 -17.61 -8.88
CA HIS A 41 2.40 -17.34 -8.00
C HIS A 41 1.96 -17.22 -6.53
N SER A 42 2.12 -18.31 -5.77
CA SER A 42 1.94 -18.31 -4.31
C SER A 42 3.12 -17.61 -3.61
N LEU A 43 3.14 -16.28 -3.65
CA LEU A 43 3.97 -15.50 -2.73
C LEU A 43 3.38 -15.65 -1.32
N ARG A 44 4.23 -15.87 -0.31
CA ARG A 44 3.78 -16.05 1.09
C ARG A 44 3.13 -14.77 1.58
N VAL A 45 1.80 -14.72 1.48
CA VAL A 45 0.89 -13.64 1.88
C VAL A 45 1.29 -12.98 3.21
N GLY A 46 1.80 -13.76 4.17
CA GLY A 46 2.22 -13.26 5.49
C GLY A 46 3.39 -12.25 5.49
N GLU A 47 4.42 -12.40 4.65
CA GLU A 47 5.57 -11.46 4.66
C GLU A 47 5.26 -10.13 3.96
N ILE A 48 4.36 -10.17 2.99
CA ILE A 48 3.91 -9.01 2.23
C ILE A 48 2.90 -8.20 3.05
N LEU A 49 1.92 -8.88 3.67
CA LEU A 49 0.93 -8.25 4.54
C LEU A 49 1.58 -7.50 5.71
N ALA A 50 2.67 -8.01 6.30
CA ALA A 50 3.33 -7.32 7.42
C ALA A 50 3.88 -5.94 7.02
N LYS A 51 4.51 -5.83 5.84
CA LYS A 51 5.04 -4.54 5.33
C LYS A 51 3.93 -3.61 4.85
N GLN A 52 2.81 -4.16 4.40
CA GLN A 52 1.64 -3.41 3.95
C GLN A 52 0.79 -2.94 5.12
N GLN A 53 0.66 -3.73 6.18
CA GLN A 53 -0.06 -3.38 7.39
C GLN A 53 0.51 -2.10 8.00
N GLU A 54 1.84 -1.97 8.08
CA GLU A 54 2.48 -0.73 8.54
C GLU A 54 2.03 0.48 7.69
N ILE A 55 1.91 0.31 6.37
CA ILE A 55 1.46 1.37 5.46
C ILE A 55 -0.02 1.70 5.71
N TYR A 56 -0.90 0.71 5.78
CA TYR A 56 -2.32 0.90 6.04
C TYR A 56 -2.60 1.53 7.41
N GLU A 57 -1.91 1.07 8.46
CA GLU A 57 -1.96 1.64 9.81
C GLU A 57 -1.47 3.10 9.80
N THR A 58 -0.37 3.38 9.11
CA THR A 58 0.19 4.74 9.05
C THR A 58 -0.68 5.70 8.24
N LEU A 59 -1.37 5.19 7.20
CA LEU A 59 -2.34 5.97 6.42
C LEU A 59 -3.72 6.06 7.11
N ASN A 60 -3.93 5.31 8.19
CA ASN A 60 -5.20 5.12 8.88
C ASN A 60 -6.33 4.69 7.93
N VAL A 61 -5.99 3.78 7.01
CA VAL A 61 -6.89 3.22 6.00
C VAL A 61 -7.11 1.74 6.36
N PRO A 62 -8.36 1.24 6.39
CA PRO A 62 -8.60 -0.18 6.62
C PRO A 62 -7.94 -0.99 5.50
N VAL A 63 -7.20 -2.04 5.89
CA VAL A 63 -6.70 -3.03 4.93
C VAL A 63 -7.91 -3.58 4.18
N PRO A 64 -7.94 -3.57 2.83
CA PRO A 64 -9.00 -4.24 2.11
C PRO A 64 -8.91 -5.72 2.44
N ALA A 65 -9.85 -6.21 3.26
CA ALA A 65 -10.02 -7.63 3.46
C ALA A 65 -10.62 -8.17 2.16
N SER A 66 -9.89 -9.06 1.49
CA SER A 66 -10.37 -9.80 0.33
C SER A 66 -11.76 -10.37 0.65
N SER A 67 -12.77 -9.96 -0.11
CA SER A 67 -14.09 -10.60 -0.14
C SER A 67 -14.11 -11.67 -1.21
#